data_AF-A0A0R2LU49-F1
#
_entry.id   AF-A0A0R2LU49-F1
#
_cell.length_a   1.000
_cell.length_b   1.000
_cell.length_c   1.000
_cell.angle_alpha   90.00
_cell.angle_beta   90.00
_cell.angle_gamma   90.00
#
_symmetry.space_group_name_H-M   'P 1'
#
loop_
_entity.id
_entity.type
_entity.pdbx_description
1 polymer ?
#
loop_
_entity_poly.entity_id
_entity_poly.type
_entity_poly.pdbx_seq_one_letter_code
_entity_poly.pdbx_strand_id
1 'polypeptide(L)'
;MEEEVFMKWQATALLFGLTLGVAQPISAVVLPNLAPVVTAKAATDADTTSTDADDSDEIQGNFGTSHFYMKSDGVLHFGAGTFDESRVVDERTNINSVMGYLLVTDDNGKYNGTPTTSETVIENAANAAAKKITRIVFDGPVTVPANSKNLFGNLPNLTGFDNLDLLNTSHATDMSYMFSNLPQVTSLDTSKFDTKQATTFFDMFAYDKQLSAVDVSGFETPNLTTAAYMFKRDTVLKELNFAKANFSKSVRLDSFISYSGVEKIGLKDFAGKTSSMFNQAQALKQFSMNFSESTQDTGNLPSVKATDEYTGKWRAVGKGTVGNPLGQTFDSGADVFDNRVNQIIGMETYVWEPVTPVIEPTTPDVDPTTPVVPTESGQPVTVHYVDNDGKKLADDVTLTGKLGASYQAEELGFSGYKLASTDGQAKGTFTNNSQSVTFHYAPDLVSGGDADTIAPLTSVVYATKKISLYSSKNFSKKARKVTYSKQKRTNRPMFVVTGYAKSKQGYKRYKVKDVNHESKTDGKTGYITTKHAYVVPVYYAVKHNKLKVINPKGVNSYKNKALKTHKVKHYKKGQTLKVKKIVSYHLTTRYQLTNGKYVTANKKLVLAK
;
A
#
# COMPACT_ATOMS: atom_id res chain seq x y z
N MET A 1 -22.38 29.08 -14.92
CA MET A 1 -21.57 27.93 -15.35
C MET A 1 -20.23 28.09 -14.69
N GLU A 2 -20.10 27.57 -13.48
CA GLU A 2 -18.92 27.67 -12.64
C GLU A 2 -18.24 26.30 -12.63
N GLU A 3 -16.98 26.25 -13.07
CA GLU A 3 -16.11 25.08 -12.91
C GLU A 3 -15.21 25.31 -11.69
N GLU A 4 -15.38 24.46 -10.68
CA GLU A 4 -14.64 24.43 -9.40
C GLU A 4 -13.14 24.16 -9.61
N VAL A 5 -12.32 25.03 -9.03
CA VAL A 5 -10.86 24.85 -8.86
C VAL A 5 -10.61 23.94 -7.66
N PHE A 6 -10.13 22.71 -7.88
CA PHE A 6 -9.89 21.70 -6.84
C PHE A 6 -8.43 21.69 -6.36
N MET A 7 -8.22 21.98 -5.06
CA MET A 7 -6.96 21.81 -4.33
C MET A 7 -6.81 20.36 -3.86
N LYS A 8 -5.75 19.67 -4.30
CA LYS A 8 -5.34 18.34 -3.79
C LYS A 8 -4.57 18.52 -2.48
N TRP A 9 -5.04 17.89 -1.41
CA TRP A 9 -4.33 17.80 -0.14
C TRP A 9 -3.64 16.43 -0.01
N GLN A 10 -2.33 16.41 0.26
CA GLN A 10 -1.59 15.23 0.71
C GLN A 10 -1.18 15.42 2.17
N ALA A 11 -1.55 14.47 3.03
CA ALA A 11 -1.21 14.38 4.45
C ALA A 11 0.22 13.88 4.63
N THR A 12 1.03 14.52 5.48
CA THR A 12 2.33 13.98 5.92
C THR A 12 2.49 14.22 7.41
N ALA A 13 2.22 13.19 8.22
CA ALA A 13 2.48 13.21 9.66
C ALA A 13 3.96 12.93 9.94
N LEU A 14 4.67 13.90 10.53
CA LEU A 14 6.07 13.80 10.95
C LEU A 14 6.13 13.80 12.49
N LEU A 15 6.49 12.66 13.09
CA LEU A 15 6.81 12.55 14.52
C LEU A 15 8.28 12.94 14.74
N PHE A 16 8.55 14.04 15.43
CA PHE A 16 9.89 14.37 15.94
C PHE A 16 9.98 14.01 17.43
N GLY A 17 10.73 12.97 17.76
CA GLY A 17 11.21 12.67 19.11
C GLY A 17 12.73 12.83 19.16
N LEU A 18 13.19 13.99 19.65
CA LEU A 18 14.61 14.27 19.93
C LEU A 18 14.96 13.70 21.30
N THR A 19 15.84 12.69 21.35
CA THR A 19 16.70 12.45 22.53
C THR A 19 18.13 12.17 22.08
N LEU A 20 19.05 12.98 22.60
CA LEU A 20 20.51 12.82 22.52
C LEU A 20 20.94 11.89 23.66
N GLY A 21 21.77 10.88 23.38
CA GLY A 21 22.37 10.04 24.42
C GLY A 21 23.23 8.91 23.88
N VAL A 22 24.53 8.99 24.14
CA VAL A 22 25.62 8.19 23.58
C VAL A 22 25.75 6.81 24.27
N ALA A 23 26.33 5.86 23.53
CA ALA A 23 27.10 4.68 23.97
C ALA A 23 26.45 3.28 23.84
N GLN A 24 27.10 2.42 23.05
CA GLN A 24 27.12 0.96 23.25
C GLN A 24 28.46 0.58 23.94
N PRO A 25 28.55 -0.56 24.66
CA PRO A 25 28.94 -1.81 23.99
C PRO A 25 28.25 -3.11 24.48
N ILE A 26 27.96 -3.97 23.51
CA ILE A 26 28.24 -5.42 23.40
C ILE A 26 28.14 -6.32 24.66
N SER A 27 27.21 -7.29 24.59
CA SER A 27 27.23 -8.71 25.03
C SER A 27 25.83 -9.08 25.55
N ALA A 28 25.19 -10.22 25.31
CA ALA A 28 25.65 -11.51 24.84
C ALA A 28 24.52 -12.22 24.08
N VAL A 29 24.93 -13.15 23.23
CA VAL A 29 24.13 -14.15 22.53
C VAL A 29 23.36 -15.01 23.53
N VAL A 30 22.04 -15.08 23.36
CA VAL A 30 21.24 -16.22 23.82
C VAL A 30 20.37 -16.65 22.65
N LEU A 31 20.71 -17.80 22.07
CA LEU A 31 19.85 -18.55 21.15
C LEU A 31 18.72 -19.21 21.96
N PRO A 32 17.54 -19.40 21.35
CA PRO A 32 17.08 -20.78 21.25
C PRO A 32 16.63 -21.15 19.83
N ASN A 33 17.09 -22.35 19.44
CA ASN A 33 16.50 -23.37 18.58
C ASN A 33 15.57 -22.98 17.41
N LEU A 34 16.09 -23.31 16.22
CA LEU A 34 15.40 -23.88 15.04
C LEU A 34 14.53 -25.10 15.47
N ALA A 35 13.35 -25.43 14.93
CA ALA A 35 12.70 -25.34 13.61
C ALA A 35 11.17 -25.66 13.77
N PRO A 36 10.31 -25.80 12.73
CA PRO A 36 10.42 -25.53 11.30
C PRO A 36 9.37 -24.54 10.72
N VAL A 37 9.56 -24.20 9.45
CA VAL A 37 8.68 -23.39 8.59
C VAL A 37 7.48 -24.22 8.13
N VAL A 38 6.28 -23.66 8.28
CA VAL A 38 5.04 -24.23 7.76
C VAL A 38 4.95 -24.00 6.24
N THR A 39 4.89 -25.08 5.47
CA THR A 39 4.52 -25.10 4.04
C THR A 39 3.02 -24.90 3.88
N ALA A 40 2.57 -23.95 3.06
CA ALA A 40 1.19 -23.89 2.57
C ALA A 40 1.08 -24.51 1.17
N LYS A 41 0.29 -25.58 1.09
CA LYS A 41 -0.06 -26.38 -0.08
C LYS A 41 -1.44 -25.89 -0.56
N ALA A 42 -1.60 -25.63 -1.85
CA ALA A 42 -2.88 -25.19 -2.41
C ALA A 42 -3.92 -26.34 -2.39
N ALA A 43 -5.12 -26.07 -1.85
CA ALA A 43 -6.29 -26.92 -1.97
C ALA A 43 -6.87 -26.89 -3.40
N THR A 44 -7.23 -28.06 -3.91
CA THR A 44 -8.15 -28.27 -5.04
C THR A 44 -9.11 -29.39 -4.63
N ASP A 45 -10.36 -29.28 -5.10
CA ASP A 45 -11.57 -30.05 -4.78
C ASP A 45 -11.43 -31.56 -4.48
N ALA A 46 -12.42 -32.01 -3.69
CA ALA A 46 -12.65 -33.35 -3.16
C ALA A 46 -12.44 -34.51 -4.15
N ASP A 47 -11.56 -35.43 -3.75
CA ASP A 47 -11.77 -36.86 -3.95
C ASP A 47 -11.26 -37.62 -2.71
N THR A 48 -12.13 -38.45 -2.18
CA THR A 48 -11.94 -39.31 -1.01
C THR A 48 -10.92 -40.40 -1.30
N THR A 49 -9.74 -40.36 -0.66
CA THR A 49 -9.10 -41.50 0.04
C THR A 49 -7.70 -41.12 0.56
N SER A 50 -7.51 -41.36 1.85
CA SER A 50 -6.34 -41.11 2.70
C SER A 50 -5.06 -41.86 2.30
N THR A 51 -3.87 -41.26 2.51
CA THR A 51 -2.90 -41.69 3.55
C THR A 51 -1.58 -40.87 3.56
N ASP A 52 -1.17 -40.49 4.79
CA ASP A 52 0.16 -40.08 5.31
C ASP A 52 0.65 -38.63 5.07
N ALA A 53 1.06 -37.82 6.05
CA ALA A 53 1.17 -37.91 7.51
C ALA A 53 1.37 -36.48 8.12
N ASP A 54 0.85 -36.25 9.33
CA ASP A 54 1.16 -35.19 10.32
C ASP A 54 0.67 -33.73 10.08
N ASP A 55 -0.67 -33.54 10.04
CA ASP A 55 -1.35 -32.22 9.93
C ASP A 55 -2.33 -32.01 11.11
N SER A 56 -1.88 -32.26 12.35
CA SER A 56 -2.77 -32.33 13.52
C SER A 56 -3.29 -30.97 14.05
N ASP A 57 -2.83 -29.84 13.50
CA ASP A 57 -3.15 -28.48 13.99
C ASP A 57 -3.72 -27.53 12.91
N GLU A 58 -4.04 -28.02 11.71
CA GLU A 58 -4.63 -27.20 10.63
C GLU A 58 -6.16 -27.13 10.78
N ILE A 59 -6.70 -25.93 11.02
CA ILE A 59 -8.14 -25.67 10.95
C ILE A 59 -8.46 -25.26 9.51
N GLN A 60 -9.38 -25.94 8.85
CA GLN A 60 -9.77 -25.65 7.47
C GLN A 60 -11.26 -25.94 7.24
N GLY A 61 -11.81 -25.36 6.18
CA GLY A 61 -13.21 -25.53 5.82
C GLY A 61 -13.60 -24.61 4.67
N ASN A 62 -14.89 -24.31 4.54
CA ASN A 62 -15.38 -23.35 3.57
C ASN A 62 -16.12 -22.19 4.25
N PHE A 63 -16.00 -21.01 3.65
CA PHE A 63 -16.86 -19.87 3.92
C PHE A 63 -17.57 -19.50 2.61
N GLY A 64 -18.84 -19.86 2.49
CA GLY A 64 -19.52 -19.96 1.21
C GLY A 64 -18.76 -20.90 0.28
N THR A 65 -18.32 -20.38 -0.87
CA THR A 65 -17.52 -21.13 -1.85
C THR A 65 -16.01 -20.87 -1.74
N SER A 66 -15.58 -20.00 -0.82
CA SER A 66 -14.16 -19.75 -0.57
C SER A 66 -13.62 -20.75 0.44
N HIS A 67 -12.66 -21.55 0.01
CA HIS A 67 -11.92 -22.43 0.92
C HIS A 67 -11.01 -21.60 1.84
N PHE A 68 -11.00 -21.93 3.13
CA PHE A 68 -10.09 -21.34 4.11
C PHE A 68 -9.26 -22.40 4.82
N TYR A 69 -8.06 -22.00 5.24
CA TYR A 69 -7.23 -22.79 6.14
C TYR A 69 -6.39 -21.87 7.04
N MET A 70 -6.04 -22.36 8.22
CA MET A 70 -5.17 -21.71 9.18
C MET A 70 -4.31 -22.75 9.89
N LYS A 71 -2.99 -22.52 9.89
CA LYS A 71 -2.03 -23.34 10.65
C LYS A 71 -1.77 -22.74 12.03
N SER A 72 -0.87 -23.38 12.79
CA SER A 72 -0.45 -22.96 14.13
C SER A 72 0.23 -21.57 14.19
N ASP A 73 0.59 -20.97 13.04
CA ASP A 73 1.18 -19.63 12.95
C ASP A 73 0.15 -18.49 13.05
N GLY A 74 -1.14 -18.82 13.03
CA GLY A 74 -2.24 -17.85 13.15
C GLY A 74 -2.53 -17.09 11.85
N VAL A 75 -1.97 -17.52 10.72
CA VAL A 75 -2.24 -16.91 9.41
C VAL A 75 -3.46 -17.56 8.79
N LEU A 76 -4.55 -16.82 8.67
CA LEU A 76 -5.80 -17.28 8.07
C LEU A 76 -5.82 -16.96 6.57
N HIS A 77 -5.85 -18.01 5.75
CA HIS A 77 -5.85 -17.91 4.29
C HIS A 77 -7.25 -18.10 3.71
N PHE A 78 -7.57 -17.32 2.67
CA PHE A 78 -8.78 -17.47 1.87
C PHE A 78 -8.44 -17.67 0.39
N GLY A 79 -8.92 -18.78 -0.17
CA GLY A 79 -8.90 -19.03 -1.60
C GLY A 79 -9.94 -18.19 -2.36
N ALA A 80 -9.91 -18.26 -3.68
CA ALA A 80 -10.91 -17.57 -4.50
C ALA A 80 -12.32 -18.13 -4.22
N GLY A 81 -13.33 -17.27 -4.22
CA GLY A 81 -14.71 -17.68 -4.00
C GLY A 81 -15.62 -16.54 -3.53
N THR A 82 -16.74 -16.90 -2.93
CA THR A 82 -17.72 -15.98 -2.36
C THR A 82 -18.01 -16.39 -0.94
N PHE A 83 -17.92 -15.46 -0.01
CA PHE A 83 -18.35 -15.67 1.37
C PHE A 83 -19.88 -15.68 1.46
N ASP A 84 -20.44 -16.52 2.33
CA ASP A 84 -21.89 -16.56 2.58
C ASP A 84 -22.29 -15.69 3.80
N GLU A 85 -23.59 -15.53 4.00
CA GLU A 85 -24.15 -14.76 5.13
C GLU A 85 -24.46 -15.62 6.36
N SER A 86 -24.26 -16.95 6.30
CA SER A 86 -24.72 -17.88 7.33
C SER A 86 -24.08 -17.65 8.71
N ARG A 87 -22.91 -17.02 8.72
CA ARG A 87 -22.12 -16.70 9.92
C ARG A 87 -22.22 -15.24 10.35
N VAL A 88 -22.97 -14.42 9.60
CA VAL A 88 -23.17 -13.00 9.91
C VAL A 88 -24.39 -12.88 10.82
N VAL A 89 -24.14 -12.73 12.12
CA VAL A 89 -25.21 -12.73 13.13
C VAL A 89 -25.98 -11.41 13.08
N ASP A 90 -27.24 -11.49 12.63
CA ASP A 90 -28.20 -10.40 12.75
C ASP A 90 -28.80 -10.44 14.17
N GLU A 91 -29.03 -9.27 14.75
CA GLU A 91 -29.67 -9.07 16.07
C GLU A 91 -28.83 -9.21 17.36
N ARG A 92 -28.45 -8.03 17.88
CA ARG A 92 -28.56 -7.64 19.32
C ARG A 92 -27.70 -8.31 20.41
N THR A 93 -26.54 -8.89 20.11
CA THR A 93 -25.51 -9.17 21.14
C THR A 93 -24.11 -8.75 20.67
N ASN A 94 -23.29 -8.32 21.62
CA ASN A 94 -22.03 -7.60 21.40
C ASN A 94 -21.02 -8.31 20.47
N ILE A 95 -20.51 -7.61 19.46
CA ILE A 95 -19.06 -7.52 19.16
C ILE A 95 -18.34 -8.88 18.93
N ASN A 96 -19.00 -9.91 18.38
CA ASN A 96 -18.36 -11.22 18.17
C ASN A 96 -17.71 -11.36 16.78
N SER A 97 -16.47 -11.80 16.71
CA SER A 97 -15.72 -11.91 15.44
C SER A 97 -16.29 -13.01 14.52
N VAL A 98 -16.69 -12.64 13.29
CA VAL A 98 -17.12 -13.61 12.25
C VAL A 98 -16.02 -14.64 11.97
N MET A 99 -14.77 -14.19 11.90
CA MET A 99 -13.61 -15.07 11.71
C MET A 99 -13.34 -15.96 12.94
N GLY A 100 -13.68 -15.51 14.14
CA GLY A 100 -13.66 -16.36 15.33
C GLY A 100 -14.68 -17.52 15.23
N TYR A 101 -15.91 -17.23 14.81
CA TYR A 101 -16.94 -18.24 14.58
C TYR A 101 -16.58 -19.20 13.45
N LEU A 102 -16.00 -18.69 12.37
CA LEU A 102 -15.51 -19.49 11.25
C LEU A 102 -14.60 -20.63 11.71
N LEU A 103 -13.74 -20.38 12.70
CA LEU A 103 -12.78 -21.37 13.20
C LEU A 103 -13.36 -22.39 14.18
N VAL A 104 -14.58 -22.17 14.70
CA VAL A 104 -15.21 -23.04 15.71
C VAL A 104 -16.52 -23.66 15.25
N THR A 105 -16.93 -23.41 14.01
CA THR A 105 -18.16 -23.95 13.40
C THR A 105 -17.86 -24.75 12.14
N ASP A 106 -18.74 -25.69 11.80
CA ASP A 106 -18.70 -26.40 10.53
C ASP A 106 -19.23 -25.51 9.39
N ASP A 107 -19.26 -26.05 8.17
CA ASP A 107 -19.74 -25.37 6.96
C ASP A 107 -21.24 -25.01 7.02
N ASN A 108 -22.00 -25.55 7.98
CA ASN A 108 -23.41 -25.20 8.21
C ASN A 108 -23.59 -24.27 9.43
N GLY A 109 -22.50 -23.75 10.00
CA GLY A 109 -22.54 -22.86 11.16
C GLY A 109 -22.74 -23.57 12.51
N LYS A 110 -22.66 -24.91 12.57
CA LYS A 110 -22.82 -25.67 13.81
C LYS A 110 -21.50 -25.74 14.58
N TYR A 111 -21.54 -25.56 15.91
CA TYR A 111 -20.35 -25.61 16.76
C TYR A 111 -19.63 -26.97 16.72
N ASN A 112 -18.30 -26.93 16.52
CA ASN A 112 -17.43 -28.11 16.39
C ASN A 112 -16.97 -28.71 17.73
N GLY A 113 -17.23 -28.02 18.86
CA GLY A 113 -16.89 -28.53 20.18
C GLY A 113 -17.94 -29.49 20.76
N THR A 114 -17.92 -29.68 22.08
CA THR A 114 -18.94 -30.49 22.76
C THR A 114 -20.34 -29.98 22.40
N PRO A 115 -21.26 -30.85 21.93
CA PRO A 115 -22.62 -30.45 21.58
C PRO A 115 -23.26 -29.65 22.69
N THR A 116 -23.62 -28.41 22.37
CA THR A 116 -24.21 -27.46 23.31
C THR A 116 -25.13 -26.53 22.55
N THR A 117 -26.15 -26.03 23.23
CA THR A 117 -27.01 -24.94 22.75
C THR A 117 -26.69 -23.62 23.46
N SER A 118 -25.70 -23.61 24.36
CA SER A 118 -25.30 -22.42 25.09
C SER A 118 -24.53 -21.46 24.18
N GLU A 119 -25.17 -20.36 23.81
CA GLU A 119 -24.59 -19.27 23.01
C GLU A 119 -23.29 -18.76 23.65
N THR A 120 -23.27 -18.53 24.95
CA THR A 120 -22.10 -18.06 25.70
C THR A 120 -20.88 -18.98 25.59
N VAL A 121 -21.07 -20.31 25.51
CA VAL A 121 -19.96 -21.26 25.32
C VAL A 121 -19.35 -21.09 23.93
N ILE A 122 -20.20 -20.94 22.91
CA ILE A 122 -19.79 -20.78 21.52
C ILE A 122 -19.09 -19.41 21.34
N GLU A 123 -19.65 -18.34 21.90
CA GLU A 123 -19.07 -17.00 21.90
C GLU A 123 -17.67 -16.99 22.53
N ASN A 124 -17.50 -17.60 23.70
CA ASN A 124 -16.21 -17.69 24.36
C ASN A 124 -15.18 -18.45 23.52
N ALA A 125 -15.60 -19.53 22.85
CA ALA A 125 -14.74 -20.29 21.94
C ALA A 125 -14.36 -19.47 20.69
N ALA A 126 -15.32 -18.76 20.08
CA ALA A 126 -15.08 -17.88 18.94
C ALA A 126 -14.12 -16.74 19.31
N ASN A 127 -14.32 -16.10 20.47
CA ASN A 127 -13.43 -15.05 20.98
C ASN A 127 -12.02 -15.57 21.30
N ALA A 128 -11.89 -16.82 21.77
CA ALA A 128 -10.60 -17.47 21.95
C ALA A 128 -9.92 -17.79 20.60
N ALA A 129 -10.69 -18.21 19.59
CA ALA A 129 -10.19 -18.47 18.24
C ALA A 129 -9.76 -17.19 17.51
N ALA A 130 -10.54 -16.11 17.64
CA ALA A 130 -10.22 -14.79 17.10
C ALA A 130 -8.85 -14.27 17.57
N LYS A 131 -8.46 -14.54 18.82
CA LYS A 131 -7.13 -14.20 19.36
C LYS A 131 -5.98 -14.97 18.69
N LYS A 132 -6.26 -16.10 18.03
CA LYS A 132 -5.23 -16.88 17.33
C LYS A 132 -4.92 -16.29 15.95
N ILE A 133 -5.81 -15.48 15.38
CA ILE A 133 -5.62 -14.89 14.05
C ILE A 133 -4.65 -13.70 14.18
N THR A 134 -3.49 -13.82 13.53
CA THR A 134 -2.41 -12.81 13.53
C THR A 134 -2.28 -12.10 12.20
N ARG A 135 -2.74 -12.72 11.11
CA ARG A 135 -2.74 -12.15 9.76
C ARG A 135 -3.83 -12.81 8.90
N ILE A 136 -4.42 -12.05 7.97
CA ILE A 136 -5.36 -12.58 6.98
C ILE A 136 -4.76 -12.42 5.58
N VAL A 137 -4.81 -13.48 4.77
CA VAL A 137 -4.24 -13.52 3.42
C VAL A 137 -5.29 -13.95 2.41
N PHE A 138 -5.48 -13.15 1.37
CA PHE A 138 -6.27 -13.55 0.21
C PHE A 138 -5.36 -14.17 -0.85
N ASP A 139 -5.47 -15.49 -1.04
CA ASP A 139 -4.72 -16.26 -2.06
C ASP A 139 -5.37 -16.16 -3.45
N GLY A 140 -6.61 -15.67 -3.51
CA GLY A 140 -7.36 -15.40 -4.74
C GLY A 140 -8.51 -14.40 -4.52
N PRO A 141 -9.20 -14.00 -5.60
CA PRO A 141 -10.32 -13.05 -5.52
C PRO A 141 -11.47 -13.58 -4.68
N VAL A 142 -11.89 -12.81 -3.67
CA VAL A 142 -13.01 -13.14 -2.78
C VAL A 142 -14.10 -12.11 -2.93
N THR A 143 -15.34 -12.54 -3.14
CA THR A 143 -16.51 -11.66 -3.10
C THR A 143 -17.18 -11.74 -1.74
N VAL A 144 -17.40 -10.60 -1.10
CA VAL A 144 -18.08 -10.55 0.21
C VAL A 144 -19.61 -10.59 0.05
N PRO A 145 -20.35 -11.07 1.07
CA PRO A 145 -21.80 -11.00 1.07
C PRO A 145 -22.35 -9.56 1.09
N ALA A 146 -23.65 -9.42 0.79
CA ALA A 146 -24.32 -8.12 0.89
C ALA A 146 -24.27 -7.60 2.34
N ASN A 147 -24.57 -8.48 3.30
CA ASN A 147 -24.31 -8.22 4.72
C ASN A 147 -22.88 -8.62 5.09
N SER A 148 -21.95 -7.66 5.06
CA SER A 148 -20.54 -7.84 5.44
C SER A 148 -20.25 -7.32 6.86
N LYS A 149 -21.27 -7.28 7.71
CA LYS A 149 -21.14 -6.79 9.08
C LYS A 149 -20.13 -7.61 9.88
N ASN A 150 -19.21 -6.92 10.56
CA ASN A 150 -18.22 -7.51 11.47
C ASN A 150 -17.31 -8.58 10.81
N LEU A 151 -17.23 -8.61 9.48
CA LEU A 151 -16.57 -9.66 8.72
C LEU A 151 -15.11 -9.84 9.16
N PHE A 152 -14.37 -8.75 9.35
CA PHE A 152 -12.99 -8.76 9.86
C PHE A 152 -12.85 -7.99 11.17
N GLY A 153 -13.95 -7.77 11.88
CA GLY A 153 -13.92 -7.08 13.17
C GLY A 153 -13.52 -8.02 14.32
N ASN A 154 -13.11 -7.41 15.43
CA ASN A 154 -12.86 -8.07 16.71
C ASN A 154 -11.74 -9.12 16.68
N LEU A 155 -10.64 -8.77 16.02
CA LEU A 155 -9.44 -9.58 15.92
C LEU A 155 -8.28 -8.93 16.70
N PRO A 156 -8.18 -9.20 18.02
CA PRO A 156 -7.31 -8.43 18.92
C PRO A 156 -5.81 -8.58 18.66
N ASN A 157 -5.40 -9.63 17.94
CA ASN A 157 -4.00 -9.93 17.62
C ASN A 157 -3.68 -9.79 16.12
N LEU A 158 -4.65 -9.36 15.29
CA LEU A 158 -4.45 -9.20 13.85
C LEU A 158 -3.51 -8.03 13.57
N THR A 159 -2.41 -8.31 12.89
CA THR A 159 -1.38 -7.32 12.53
C THR A 159 -1.59 -6.70 11.15
N GLY A 160 -2.44 -7.31 10.31
CA GLY A 160 -2.88 -6.74 9.04
C GLY A 160 -3.34 -7.78 8.03
N PHE A 161 -3.47 -7.33 6.78
CA PHE A 161 -3.97 -8.09 5.65
C PHE A 161 -2.90 -8.19 4.54
N ASP A 162 -2.88 -9.29 3.80
CA ASP A 162 -2.18 -9.43 2.52
C ASP A 162 -3.19 -9.56 1.38
N ASN A 163 -2.97 -8.80 0.31
CA ASN A 163 -3.80 -8.76 -0.90
C ASN A 163 -5.26 -8.36 -0.63
N LEU A 164 -5.50 -7.36 0.23
CA LEU A 164 -6.84 -6.84 0.50
C LEU A 164 -7.52 -6.29 -0.77
N ASP A 165 -6.75 -5.95 -1.81
CA ASP A 165 -7.22 -5.55 -3.14
C ASP A 165 -7.93 -6.68 -3.92
N LEU A 166 -7.79 -7.94 -3.48
CA LEU A 166 -8.53 -9.08 -4.03
C LEU A 166 -9.95 -9.21 -3.47
N LEU A 167 -10.32 -8.40 -2.47
CA LEU A 167 -11.65 -8.37 -1.90
C LEU A 167 -12.59 -7.54 -2.77
N ASN A 168 -13.57 -8.20 -3.39
CA ASN A 168 -14.61 -7.54 -4.16
C ASN A 168 -15.79 -7.15 -3.24
N THR A 169 -15.96 -5.85 -3.03
CA THR A 169 -17.01 -5.27 -2.18
C THR A 169 -18.19 -4.67 -2.96
N SER A 170 -18.23 -4.83 -4.30
CA SER A 170 -19.19 -4.12 -5.18
C SER A 170 -20.67 -4.39 -4.90
N HIS A 171 -20.98 -5.43 -4.12
CA HIS A 171 -22.33 -5.83 -3.76
C HIS A 171 -22.65 -5.64 -2.26
N ALA A 172 -21.67 -5.23 -1.44
CA ALA A 172 -21.86 -5.04 -0.01
C ALA A 172 -22.81 -3.86 0.25
N THR A 173 -23.87 -4.12 1.02
CA THR A 173 -24.84 -3.11 1.46
C THR A 173 -24.64 -2.73 2.93
N ASP A 174 -24.28 -3.69 3.79
CA ASP A 174 -23.92 -3.44 5.19
C ASP A 174 -22.44 -3.74 5.42
N MET A 175 -21.64 -2.71 5.74
CA MET A 175 -20.22 -2.85 6.08
C MET A 175 -19.95 -2.43 7.54
N SER A 176 -20.98 -2.48 8.38
CA SER A 176 -20.88 -2.08 9.78
C SER A 176 -19.88 -2.95 10.53
N TYR A 177 -19.04 -2.36 11.37
CA TYR A 177 -18.00 -3.05 12.15
C TYR A 177 -16.98 -3.87 11.34
N MET A 178 -16.96 -3.76 10.01
CA MET A 178 -16.20 -4.68 9.14
C MET A 178 -14.72 -4.76 9.49
N PHE A 179 -14.12 -3.66 9.98
CA PHE A 179 -12.74 -3.58 10.47
C PHE A 179 -12.68 -3.02 11.89
N SER A 180 -13.74 -3.16 12.70
CA SER A 180 -13.74 -2.59 14.05
C SER A 180 -12.88 -3.41 15.02
N ASN A 181 -12.26 -2.72 15.98
CA ASN A 181 -11.54 -3.29 17.10
C ASN A 181 -10.37 -4.18 16.66
N LEU A 182 -9.51 -3.58 15.83
CA LEU A 182 -8.25 -4.11 15.33
C LEU A 182 -7.06 -3.38 15.97
N PRO A 183 -6.79 -3.58 17.28
CA PRO A 183 -5.86 -2.75 18.05
C PRO A 183 -4.39 -2.90 17.65
N GLN A 184 -4.02 -3.85 16.77
CA GLN A 184 -2.64 -4.06 16.28
C GLN A 184 -2.45 -3.68 14.80
N VAL A 185 -3.52 -3.38 14.06
CA VAL A 185 -3.42 -3.00 12.65
C VAL A 185 -2.97 -1.55 12.53
N THR A 186 -1.89 -1.32 11.78
CA THR A 186 -1.30 0.02 11.62
C THR A 186 -1.78 0.75 10.37
N SER A 187 -2.22 0.00 9.36
CA SER A 187 -2.67 0.54 8.07
C SER A 187 -3.67 -0.37 7.38
N LEU A 188 -4.66 0.22 6.70
CA LEU A 188 -5.64 -0.47 5.87
C LEU A 188 -5.69 0.18 4.48
N ASP A 189 -5.37 -0.59 3.43
CA ASP A 189 -5.54 -0.13 2.04
C ASP A 189 -6.93 -0.52 1.52
N THR A 190 -7.87 0.42 1.64
CA THR A 190 -9.24 0.28 1.12
C THR A 190 -9.43 0.97 -0.24
N SER A 191 -8.35 1.32 -0.94
CA SER A 191 -8.40 2.09 -2.20
C SER A 191 -9.12 1.38 -3.37
N LYS A 192 -9.31 0.05 -3.26
CA LYS A 192 -10.02 -0.78 -4.25
C LYS A 192 -11.46 -1.11 -3.88
N PHE A 193 -11.94 -0.61 -2.75
CA PHE A 193 -13.30 -0.90 -2.32
C PHE A 193 -14.28 -0.13 -3.20
N ASP A 194 -15.24 -0.86 -3.78
CA ASP A 194 -16.42 -0.26 -4.38
C ASP A 194 -17.50 -0.19 -3.30
N THR A 195 -17.86 1.03 -2.91
CA THR A 195 -18.80 1.31 -1.82
C THR A 195 -20.15 1.83 -2.30
N LYS A 196 -20.41 1.83 -3.61
CA LYS A 196 -21.62 2.46 -4.19
C LYS A 196 -22.92 1.87 -3.67
N GLN A 197 -22.91 0.60 -3.28
CA GLN A 197 -24.10 -0.09 -2.76
C GLN A 197 -24.23 -0.01 -1.24
N ALA A 198 -23.21 0.46 -0.53
CA ALA A 198 -23.22 0.51 0.93
C ALA A 198 -24.28 1.50 1.43
N THR A 199 -25.12 1.02 2.36
CA THR A 199 -26.14 1.81 3.06
C THR A 199 -25.71 2.18 4.48
N THR A 200 -24.72 1.48 5.05
CA THR A 200 -24.19 1.74 6.40
C THR A 200 -22.68 1.44 6.52
N PHE A 201 -21.97 2.34 7.22
CA PHE A 201 -20.59 2.18 7.70
C PHE A 201 -20.51 2.25 9.23
N PHE A 202 -21.58 1.89 9.93
CA PHE A 202 -21.66 2.01 11.39
C PHE A 202 -20.45 1.32 12.06
N ASP A 203 -19.68 2.06 12.87
CA ASP A 203 -18.47 1.58 13.58
C ASP A 203 -17.39 0.92 12.66
N MET A 204 -17.39 1.14 11.33
CA MET A 204 -16.56 0.33 10.40
C MET A 204 -15.07 0.21 10.77
N PHE A 205 -14.44 1.27 11.28
CA PHE A 205 -13.03 1.32 11.70
C PHE A 205 -12.89 1.66 13.20
N ALA A 206 -13.96 1.53 13.99
CA ALA A 206 -13.93 2.02 15.36
C ALA A 206 -13.04 1.17 16.26
N TYR A 207 -12.37 1.81 17.22
CA TYR A 207 -11.47 1.21 18.22
C TYR A 207 -10.16 0.65 17.65
N ASP A 208 -9.73 1.11 16.48
CA ASP A 208 -8.49 0.70 15.82
C ASP A 208 -7.32 1.55 16.32
N LYS A 209 -6.96 1.34 17.59
CA LYS A 209 -6.06 2.23 18.35
C LYS A 209 -4.69 2.48 17.73
N GLN A 210 -4.19 1.57 16.86
CA GLN A 210 -2.91 1.70 16.16
C GLN A 210 -3.04 2.09 14.68
N LEU A 211 -4.27 2.24 14.16
CA LEU A 211 -4.52 2.59 12.76
C LEU A 211 -4.06 4.01 12.49
N SER A 212 -2.94 4.13 11.77
CA SER A 212 -2.31 5.40 11.42
C SER A 212 -2.61 5.85 10.00
N ALA A 213 -3.04 4.92 9.13
CA ALA A 213 -3.34 5.20 7.73
C ALA A 213 -4.50 4.33 7.22
N VAL A 214 -5.51 4.96 6.62
CA VAL A 214 -6.62 4.31 5.93
C VAL A 214 -7.04 5.15 4.72
N ASP A 215 -7.17 4.52 3.55
CA ASP A 215 -7.58 5.23 2.32
C ASP A 215 -9.09 5.16 2.08
N VAL A 216 -9.81 6.17 2.56
CA VAL A 216 -11.25 6.37 2.32
C VAL A 216 -11.55 7.38 1.19
N SER A 217 -10.52 7.84 0.46
CA SER A 217 -10.69 8.85 -0.58
C SER A 217 -11.49 8.36 -1.79
N GLY A 218 -11.48 7.03 -2.00
CA GLY A 218 -12.23 6.35 -3.04
C GLY A 218 -13.71 6.12 -2.72
N PHE A 219 -14.17 6.35 -1.49
CA PHE A 219 -15.50 5.94 -1.07
C PHE A 219 -16.56 6.83 -1.75
N GLU A 220 -17.44 6.18 -2.52
CA GLU A 220 -18.60 6.77 -3.15
C GLU A 220 -19.85 6.33 -2.36
N THR A 221 -20.68 7.27 -1.90
CA THR A 221 -21.73 7.01 -0.89
C THR A 221 -23.14 7.42 -1.35
N PRO A 222 -23.60 7.06 -2.56
CA PRO A 222 -24.89 7.52 -3.08
C PRO A 222 -26.11 6.98 -2.30
N ASN A 223 -25.94 5.88 -1.56
CA ASN A 223 -27.01 5.18 -0.83
C ASN A 223 -26.80 5.17 0.69
N LEU A 224 -25.75 5.85 1.18
CA LEU A 224 -25.37 5.80 2.59
C LEU A 224 -26.44 6.50 3.45
N THR A 225 -26.88 5.82 4.50
CA THR A 225 -27.83 6.34 5.49
C THR A 225 -27.16 6.69 6.81
N THR A 226 -26.07 6.00 7.16
CA THR A 226 -25.30 6.29 8.37
C THR A 226 -23.84 5.85 8.26
N ALA A 227 -22.96 6.63 8.86
CA ALA A 227 -21.60 6.24 9.20
C ALA A 227 -21.33 6.57 10.68
N ALA A 228 -22.33 6.43 11.54
CA ALA A 228 -22.17 6.72 12.97
C ALA A 228 -21.01 5.90 13.57
N TYR A 229 -20.22 6.55 14.41
CA TYR A 229 -19.08 5.98 15.14
C TYR A 229 -17.90 5.47 14.28
N MET A 230 -17.89 5.68 12.95
CA MET A 230 -16.98 5.01 12.02
C MET A 230 -15.49 5.01 12.43
N PHE A 231 -14.97 6.08 13.05
CA PHE A 231 -13.58 6.20 13.52
C PHE A 231 -13.48 6.53 15.02
N LYS A 232 -14.48 6.10 15.80
CA LYS A 232 -14.49 6.35 17.24
C LYS A 232 -13.30 5.66 17.90
N ARG A 233 -12.56 6.41 18.72
CA ARG A 233 -11.38 5.94 19.47
C ARG A 233 -10.19 5.45 18.62
N ASP A 234 -10.07 5.93 17.39
CA ASP A 234 -8.87 5.72 16.57
C ASP A 234 -7.80 6.74 16.95
N THR A 235 -7.12 6.46 18.05
CA THR A 235 -6.33 7.46 18.81
C THR A 235 -5.07 7.96 18.10
N VAL A 236 -4.60 7.28 17.06
CA VAL A 236 -3.36 7.66 16.33
C VAL A 236 -3.63 8.13 14.90
N LEU A 237 -4.84 7.91 14.37
CA LEU A 237 -5.22 8.33 13.03
C LEU A 237 -5.23 9.86 12.95
N LYS A 238 -4.53 10.45 11.98
CA LYS A 238 -4.31 11.91 11.92
C LYS A 238 -5.22 12.63 10.95
N GLU A 239 -5.44 12.06 9.77
CA GLU A 239 -6.15 12.75 8.72
C GLU A 239 -7.13 11.80 8.03
N LEU A 240 -8.29 12.36 7.67
CA LEU A 240 -9.33 11.66 6.94
C LEU A 240 -9.73 12.48 5.70
N ASN A 241 -9.70 11.83 4.54
CA ASN A 241 -10.02 12.44 3.26
C ASN A 241 -11.17 11.71 2.57
N PHE A 242 -12.33 12.36 2.47
CA PHE A 242 -13.53 11.85 1.81
C PHE A 242 -13.76 12.50 0.43
N ALA A 243 -12.72 12.58 -0.40
CA ALA A 243 -12.76 13.32 -1.68
C ALA A 243 -13.94 12.96 -2.60
N LYS A 244 -14.39 11.70 -2.61
CA LYS A 244 -15.50 11.22 -3.45
C LYS A 244 -16.80 10.95 -2.69
N ALA A 245 -16.80 11.04 -1.36
CA ALA A 245 -17.99 10.77 -0.59
C ALA A 245 -18.96 11.93 -0.70
N ASN A 246 -20.25 11.61 -0.65
CA ASN A 246 -21.33 12.57 -0.67
C ASN A 246 -22.21 12.35 0.56
N PHE A 247 -22.24 13.33 1.46
CA PHE A 247 -23.00 13.29 2.72
C PHE A 247 -24.31 14.10 2.67
N SER A 248 -24.83 14.39 1.48
CA SER A 248 -25.98 15.31 1.27
C SER A 248 -27.35 14.69 1.56
N LYS A 249 -27.45 13.36 1.66
CA LYS A 249 -28.73 12.66 1.90
C LYS A 249 -29.06 12.48 3.39
N SER A 250 -28.87 13.51 4.20
CA SER A 250 -29.11 13.46 5.65
C SER A 250 -28.43 12.27 6.37
N VAL A 251 -27.20 11.95 5.95
CA VAL A 251 -26.43 10.84 6.53
C VAL A 251 -26.23 11.07 8.02
N ARG A 252 -26.51 10.06 8.84
CA ARG A 252 -26.30 10.12 10.29
C ARG A 252 -24.82 9.88 10.63
N LEU A 253 -24.15 10.90 11.19
CA LEU A 253 -22.73 10.89 11.58
C LEU A 253 -22.52 11.00 13.10
N ASP A 254 -23.39 10.34 13.89
CA ASP A 254 -23.29 10.40 15.35
C ASP A 254 -21.92 9.91 15.82
N SER A 255 -21.26 10.68 16.70
CA SER A 255 -19.97 10.33 17.29
C SER A 255 -18.89 9.87 16.29
N PHE A 256 -18.94 10.37 15.04
CA PHE A 256 -18.15 9.89 13.90
C PHE A 256 -16.67 9.71 14.18
N ILE A 257 -16.06 10.70 14.84
CA ILE A 257 -14.64 10.70 15.21
C ILE A 257 -14.46 10.90 16.72
N SER A 258 -15.44 10.52 17.54
CA SER A 258 -15.36 10.75 18.99
C SER A 258 -14.16 10.06 19.62
N TYR A 259 -13.44 10.77 20.50
CA TYR A 259 -12.21 10.28 21.15
C TYR A 259 -11.08 9.85 20.19
N SER A 260 -11.11 10.25 18.92
CA SER A 260 -10.06 9.91 17.95
C SER A 260 -8.87 10.86 18.03
N GLY A 261 -7.77 10.49 17.37
CA GLY A 261 -6.57 11.32 17.18
C GLY A 261 -6.62 12.22 15.94
N VAL A 262 -7.78 12.29 15.25
CA VAL A 262 -7.92 12.97 13.96
C VAL A 262 -7.71 14.46 14.16
N GLU A 263 -6.70 15.00 13.48
CA GLU A 263 -6.35 16.42 13.48
C GLU A 263 -7.04 17.17 12.35
N LYS A 264 -7.34 16.47 11.24
CA LYS A 264 -7.93 17.06 10.05
C LYS A 264 -8.96 16.16 9.38
N ILE A 265 -10.12 16.74 9.04
CA ILE A 265 -11.17 16.04 8.29
C ILE A 265 -11.88 16.96 7.27
N GLY A 266 -12.14 16.45 6.08
CA GLY A 266 -12.97 17.13 5.07
C GLY A 266 -14.26 16.36 4.81
N LEU A 267 -15.41 17.01 4.98
CA LEU A 267 -16.75 16.47 4.74
C LEU A 267 -17.46 17.34 3.68
N LYS A 268 -17.36 16.95 2.41
CA LYS A 268 -18.05 17.67 1.32
C LYS A 268 -19.55 17.33 1.32
N ASP A 269 -20.36 18.33 1.00
CA ASP A 269 -21.81 18.21 0.80
C ASP A 269 -22.56 17.58 1.98
N PHE A 270 -22.07 17.75 3.20
CA PHE A 270 -22.73 17.40 4.44
C PHE A 270 -24.08 18.12 4.62
N ALA A 271 -25.18 17.39 4.57
CA ALA A 271 -26.52 17.87 4.98
C ALA A 271 -27.13 16.95 6.05
N GLY A 272 -26.25 16.28 6.81
CA GLY A 272 -26.56 15.23 7.78
C GLY A 272 -27.11 15.74 9.10
N LYS A 273 -27.74 14.82 9.85
CA LYS A 273 -27.94 15.00 11.29
C LYS A 273 -26.65 14.56 11.99
N THR A 274 -26.04 15.45 12.76
CA THR A 274 -24.95 15.11 13.67
C THR A 274 -25.50 15.05 15.08
N SER A 275 -25.20 14.00 15.83
CA SER A 275 -25.19 14.09 17.30
C SER A 275 -23.79 13.79 17.84
N SER A 276 -23.19 14.72 18.58
CA SER A 276 -21.89 14.50 19.22
C SER A 276 -20.73 14.08 18.27
N MET A 277 -20.79 14.46 16.99
CA MET A 277 -19.85 14.01 15.93
C MET A 277 -18.37 14.09 16.34
N PHE A 278 -18.00 15.18 17.02
CA PHE A 278 -16.66 15.55 17.46
C PHE A 278 -16.43 15.38 18.96
N ASN A 279 -17.34 14.70 19.68
CA ASN A 279 -17.25 14.58 21.13
C ASN A 279 -15.89 14.01 21.58
N GLN A 280 -15.16 14.78 22.39
CA GLN A 280 -13.83 14.45 22.88
C GLN A 280 -12.76 14.23 21.79
N ALA A 281 -12.96 14.73 20.57
CA ALA A 281 -11.96 14.72 19.49
C ALA A 281 -10.91 15.85 19.70
N GLN A 282 -10.21 15.83 20.83
CA GLN A 282 -9.33 16.92 21.31
C GLN A 282 -8.17 17.26 20.36
N ALA A 283 -7.83 16.36 19.43
CA ALA A 283 -6.77 16.56 18.44
C ALA A 283 -7.25 17.37 17.21
N LEU A 284 -8.57 17.53 17.02
CA LEU A 284 -9.13 18.15 15.82
C LEU A 284 -8.78 19.64 15.76
N LYS A 285 -7.95 19.99 14.77
CA LYS A 285 -7.46 21.36 14.51
C LYS A 285 -8.07 21.98 13.27
N GLN A 286 -8.47 21.16 12.30
CA GLN A 286 -9.03 21.59 11.03
C GLN A 286 -10.21 20.72 10.63
N PHE A 287 -11.33 21.31 10.27
CA PHE A 287 -12.37 20.59 9.55
C PHE A 287 -12.99 21.45 8.46
N SER A 288 -13.46 20.80 7.40
CA SER A 288 -14.20 21.47 6.33
C SER A 288 -15.57 20.83 6.18
N MET A 289 -16.62 21.64 6.18
CA MET A 289 -18.00 21.20 6.00
C MET A 289 -18.88 22.33 5.49
N ASN A 290 -20.02 21.98 4.91
CA ASN A 290 -21.10 22.91 4.62
C ASN A 290 -22.16 22.86 5.73
N PHE A 291 -22.63 24.04 6.13
CA PHE A 291 -23.78 24.17 7.02
C PHE A 291 -25.07 24.27 6.19
N SER A 292 -26.14 23.65 6.67
CA SER A 292 -27.49 23.79 6.14
C SER A 292 -28.44 24.21 7.27
N GLU A 293 -29.59 24.78 6.93
CA GLU A 293 -30.61 25.17 7.93
C GLU A 293 -31.10 23.99 8.81
N SER A 294 -30.76 22.75 8.43
CA SER A 294 -31.12 21.51 9.13
C SER A 294 -30.04 20.96 10.08
N THR A 295 -28.86 21.59 10.23
CA THR A 295 -27.85 21.16 11.20
C THR A 295 -28.32 21.51 12.62
N GLN A 296 -28.79 20.51 13.38
CA GLN A 296 -29.46 20.70 14.70
C GLN A 296 -28.63 20.28 15.93
N ASP A 297 -27.30 20.30 15.88
CA ASP A 297 -26.46 20.04 17.06
C ASP A 297 -25.10 20.72 16.92
N THR A 298 -24.48 21.05 18.05
CA THR A 298 -23.14 21.67 18.18
C THR A 298 -21.99 20.80 17.66
N GLY A 299 -22.30 19.57 17.20
CA GLY A 299 -21.31 18.54 16.91
C GLY A 299 -20.46 18.12 18.12
N ASN A 300 -20.64 18.74 19.29
CA ASN A 300 -19.73 18.70 20.43
C ASN A 300 -18.26 18.95 20.03
N LEU A 301 -18.01 20.02 19.26
CA LEU A 301 -16.63 20.45 18.96
C LEU A 301 -15.83 20.63 20.25
N PRO A 302 -14.57 20.19 20.28
CA PRO A 302 -13.71 20.37 21.45
C PRO A 302 -13.44 21.85 21.71
N SER A 303 -13.35 22.21 22.99
CA SER A 303 -12.81 23.50 23.41
C SER A 303 -11.33 23.58 22.99
N VAL A 304 -10.95 24.67 22.32
CA VAL A 304 -9.55 24.90 21.96
C VAL A 304 -8.81 25.39 23.20
N LYS A 305 -7.66 24.79 23.51
CA LYS A 305 -6.78 25.29 24.57
C LYS A 305 -5.88 26.37 24.01
N ALA A 306 -5.80 27.51 24.69
CA ALA A 306 -4.81 28.53 24.36
C ALA A 306 -3.39 27.99 24.59
N THR A 307 -2.51 28.25 23.63
CA THR A 307 -1.08 27.90 23.66
C THR A 307 -0.28 29.08 23.07
N ASP A 308 1.05 28.97 23.02
CA ASP A 308 1.88 29.96 22.32
C ASP A 308 1.60 30.00 20.79
N GLU A 309 0.98 28.94 20.25
CA GLU A 309 0.66 28.81 18.83
C GLU A 309 -0.80 29.18 18.50
N TYR A 310 -1.74 28.94 19.43
CA TYR A 310 -3.18 29.11 19.18
C TYR A 310 -3.87 29.93 20.26
N THR A 311 -4.80 30.80 19.86
CA THR A 311 -5.46 31.76 20.77
C THR A 311 -6.47 31.11 21.73
N GLY A 312 -6.81 29.84 21.51
CA GLY A 312 -7.91 29.18 22.22
C GLY A 312 -9.28 29.36 21.55
N LYS A 313 -9.32 29.84 20.30
CA LYS A 313 -10.56 30.07 19.55
C LYS A 313 -10.61 29.27 18.25
N TRP A 314 -11.83 29.03 17.76
CA TRP A 314 -12.06 28.57 16.40
C TRP A 314 -12.17 29.76 15.45
N ARG A 315 -11.74 29.60 14.20
CA ARG A 315 -11.88 30.64 13.18
C ARG A 315 -12.16 30.03 11.82
N ALA A 316 -13.13 30.60 11.11
CA ALA A 316 -13.36 30.30 9.70
C ALA A 316 -12.18 30.81 8.86
N VAL A 317 -11.75 30.04 7.87
CA VAL A 317 -10.69 30.44 6.95
C VAL A 317 -11.18 31.62 6.09
N GLY A 318 -12.40 31.53 5.55
CA GLY A 318 -12.98 32.56 4.70
C GLY A 318 -12.12 32.85 3.48
N LYS A 319 -11.82 34.13 3.23
CA LYS A 319 -10.92 34.55 2.13
C LYS A 319 -9.43 34.31 2.41
N GLY A 320 -9.09 33.83 3.60
CA GLY A 320 -7.71 33.62 4.04
C GLY A 320 -7.14 32.25 3.67
N THR A 321 -6.09 31.86 4.37
CA THR A 321 -5.53 30.50 4.34
C THR A 321 -5.64 29.84 5.71
N VAL A 322 -5.32 28.55 5.81
CA VAL A 322 -5.28 27.83 7.11
C VAL A 322 -4.29 28.51 8.08
N GLY A 323 -3.16 29.03 7.58
CA GLY A 323 -2.16 29.72 8.39
C GLY A 323 -2.47 31.20 8.65
N ASN A 324 -3.28 31.83 7.80
CA ASN A 324 -3.75 33.21 7.97
C ASN A 324 -5.27 33.29 7.71
N PRO A 325 -6.10 32.76 8.62
CA PRO A 325 -7.55 32.77 8.45
C PRO A 325 -8.08 34.20 8.55
N LEU A 326 -8.93 34.60 7.61
CA LEU A 326 -9.52 35.94 7.55
C LEU A 326 -11.05 35.92 7.80
N GLY A 327 -11.62 34.75 8.04
CA GLY A 327 -13.03 34.59 8.37
C GLY A 327 -13.35 34.90 9.83
N GLN A 328 -14.63 34.72 10.15
CA GLN A 328 -15.21 34.95 11.47
C GLN A 328 -14.52 34.11 12.54
N THR A 329 -14.31 34.72 13.71
CA THR A 329 -13.78 34.06 14.91
C THR A 329 -14.93 33.64 15.82
N PHE A 330 -14.78 32.51 16.49
CA PHE A 330 -15.77 31.89 17.37
C PHE A 330 -15.16 31.63 18.74
N ASP A 331 -15.83 32.09 19.80
CA ASP A 331 -15.34 31.98 21.17
C ASP A 331 -15.43 30.54 21.71
N SER A 332 -16.32 29.73 21.16
CA SER A 332 -16.47 28.32 21.49
C SER A 332 -16.78 27.46 20.26
N GLY A 333 -16.59 26.14 20.40
CA GLY A 333 -17.03 25.20 19.37
C GLY A 333 -18.55 25.19 19.16
N ALA A 334 -19.33 25.53 20.19
CA ALA A 334 -20.79 25.64 20.07
C ALA A 334 -21.20 26.80 19.15
N ASP A 335 -20.48 27.91 19.18
CA ASP A 335 -20.75 29.09 18.34
C ASP A 335 -20.54 28.80 16.85
N VAL A 336 -19.66 27.86 16.50
CA VAL A 336 -19.41 27.44 15.11
C VAL A 336 -20.66 26.77 14.51
N PHE A 337 -21.46 26.09 15.34
CA PHE A 337 -22.67 25.38 14.93
C PHE A 337 -23.98 26.13 15.24
N ASP A 338 -23.90 27.28 15.93
CA ASP A 338 -25.06 28.12 16.20
C ASP A 338 -25.37 28.97 14.96
N ASN A 339 -26.48 28.67 14.28
CA ASN A 339 -26.90 29.38 13.07
C ASN A 339 -27.26 30.86 13.29
N ARG A 340 -27.43 31.30 14.55
CA ARG A 340 -27.59 32.71 14.90
C ARG A 340 -26.26 33.45 14.91
N VAL A 341 -25.15 32.72 15.09
CA VAL A 341 -23.78 33.25 15.17
C VAL A 341 -23.02 33.00 13.86
N ASN A 342 -23.06 31.78 13.34
CA ASN A 342 -22.42 31.39 12.08
C ASN A 342 -23.42 31.43 10.92
N GLN A 343 -23.32 32.48 10.09
CA GLN A 343 -24.21 32.70 8.93
C GLN A 343 -23.60 32.21 7.61
N ILE A 344 -22.48 31.45 7.65
CA ILE A 344 -21.80 30.98 6.45
C ILE A 344 -22.64 29.87 5.80
N ILE A 345 -23.14 30.15 4.59
CA ILE A 345 -23.91 29.21 3.77
C ILE A 345 -22.97 28.59 2.73
N GLY A 346 -22.92 27.26 2.67
CA GLY A 346 -22.02 26.53 1.77
C GLY A 346 -20.77 26.00 2.47
N MET A 347 -19.86 25.45 1.67
CA MET A 347 -18.64 24.79 2.16
C MET A 347 -17.66 25.81 2.76
N GLU A 348 -17.22 25.57 3.99
CA GLU A 348 -16.23 26.40 4.68
C GLU A 348 -15.23 25.51 5.44
N THR A 349 -14.04 26.04 5.69
CA THR A 349 -13.02 25.42 6.52
C THR A 349 -12.86 26.19 7.83
N TYR A 350 -12.82 25.45 8.94
CA TYR A 350 -12.62 25.98 10.28
C TYR A 350 -11.31 25.44 10.83
N VAL A 351 -10.55 26.33 11.45
CA VAL A 351 -9.24 26.05 12.03
C VAL A 351 -9.16 26.57 13.45
N TRP A 352 -8.25 26.03 14.26
CA TRP A 352 -7.82 26.74 15.46
C TRP A 352 -7.17 28.07 15.05
N GLU A 353 -7.56 29.16 15.70
CA GLU A 353 -7.03 30.48 15.39
C GLU A 353 -5.55 30.57 15.81
N PRO A 354 -4.63 30.83 14.87
CA PRO A 354 -3.22 31.00 15.19
C PRO A 354 -2.97 32.33 15.90
N VAL A 355 -2.11 32.34 16.92
CA VAL A 355 -1.66 33.56 17.63
C VAL A 355 -0.88 34.47 16.67
N THR A 356 0.00 33.86 15.87
CA THR A 356 0.77 34.56 14.84
C THR A 356 0.31 34.03 13.48
N PRO A 357 -0.45 34.82 12.71
CA PRO A 357 -0.84 34.41 11.37
C PRO A 357 0.42 34.14 10.54
N VAL A 358 0.48 32.97 9.92
CA VAL A 358 1.49 32.68 8.90
C VAL A 358 1.10 33.47 7.67
N ILE A 359 1.63 34.69 7.58
CA ILE A 359 1.53 35.51 6.37
C ILE A 359 2.37 34.79 5.30
N GLU A 360 1.75 33.84 4.60
CA GLU A 360 2.21 33.50 3.26
C GLU A 360 2.26 34.81 2.48
N PRO A 361 3.35 35.11 1.75
CA PRO A 361 3.50 36.40 1.07
C PRO A 361 2.29 36.65 0.16
N THR A 362 1.38 37.48 0.65
CA THR A 362 0.29 38.04 -0.11
C THR A 362 0.92 39.10 -0.99
N THR A 363 0.76 38.95 -2.30
CA THR A 363 0.82 40.11 -3.17
C THR A 363 -0.19 41.14 -2.63
N PRO A 364 0.19 42.43 -2.50
CA PRO A 364 -0.66 43.43 -1.86
C PRO A 364 -2.03 43.52 -2.54
N ASP A 365 -3.06 43.73 -1.75
CA ASP A 365 -4.42 44.04 -2.20
C ASP A 365 -4.37 45.32 -3.04
N VAL A 366 -4.84 45.24 -4.28
CA VAL A 366 -4.89 46.37 -5.21
C VAL A 366 -6.23 47.07 -5.02
N ASP A 367 -6.17 48.39 -4.91
CA ASP A 367 -7.27 49.36 -4.96
C ASP A 367 -8.44 48.89 -5.89
N PRO A 368 -9.73 48.92 -5.47
CA PRO A 368 -10.84 48.19 -6.11
C PRO A 368 -11.29 48.70 -7.49
N THR A 369 -10.47 49.44 -8.25
CA THR A 369 -10.95 50.17 -9.43
C THR A 369 -10.14 49.98 -10.72
N THR A 370 -9.17 49.07 -10.82
CA THR A 370 -8.39 48.94 -12.08
C THR A 370 -7.95 47.50 -12.43
N PRO A 371 -7.92 47.12 -13.74
CA PRO A 371 -7.98 45.71 -14.18
C PRO A 371 -6.69 44.90 -13.96
N VAL A 372 -6.85 43.60 -13.68
CA VAL A 372 -5.83 42.60 -13.37
C VAL A 372 -4.77 42.42 -14.47
N VAL A 373 -3.49 42.37 -14.07
CA VAL A 373 -2.34 41.86 -14.87
C VAL A 373 -1.63 40.75 -14.05
N PRO A 374 -1.19 39.63 -14.65
CA PRO A 374 -0.99 38.34 -13.98
C PRO A 374 0.32 38.25 -13.19
N THR A 375 0.29 37.64 -12.00
CA THR A 375 1.48 37.26 -11.25
C THR A 375 2.15 36.06 -11.92
N GLU A 376 3.41 36.19 -12.36
CA GLU A 376 4.10 35.13 -13.11
C GLU A 376 4.22 33.83 -12.28
N SER A 377 3.58 32.77 -12.76
CA SER A 377 3.77 31.41 -12.27
C SER A 377 5.22 30.97 -12.54
N GLY A 378 5.82 30.27 -11.58
CA GLY A 378 7.03 29.51 -11.86
C GLY A 378 6.72 28.43 -12.89
N GLN A 379 7.70 28.08 -13.71
CA GLN A 379 7.54 26.97 -14.64
C GLN A 379 7.48 25.65 -13.86
N PRO A 380 6.67 24.66 -14.31
CA PRO A 380 6.43 23.44 -13.56
C PRO A 380 7.70 22.63 -13.34
N VAL A 381 7.71 21.90 -12.22
CA VAL A 381 8.71 20.85 -11.95
C VAL A 381 8.07 19.51 -12.25
N THR A 382 8.58 18.77 -13.24
CA THR A 382 8.05 17.45 -13.58
C THR A 382 8.87 16.36 -12.90
N VAL A 383 8.19 15.51 -12.12
CA VAL A 383 8.78 14.37 -11.44
C VAL A 383 8.56 13.11 -12.27
N HIS A 384 9.64 12.44 -12.61
CA HIS A 384 9.65 11.21 -13.38
C HIS A 384 10.06 10.01 -12.52
N TYR A 385 9.38 8.89 -12.73
CA TYR A 385 9.73 7.61 -12.12
C TYR A 385 10.13 6.64 -13.22
N VAL A 386 11.43 6.42 -13.36
CA VAL A 386 11.95 5.60 -14.44
C VAL A 386 12.82 4.48 -13.89
N ASP A 387 12.82 3.33 -14.54
CA ASP A 387 13.93 2.42 -14.35
C ASP A 387 15.22 3.05 -14.88
N ASN A 388 16.36 2.46 -14.56
CA ASN A 388 17.61 3.08 -14.99
C ASN A 388 17.71 3.19 -16.54
N ASP A 389 16.97 2.40 -17.33
CA ASP A 389 16.95 2.49 -18.81
C ASP A 389 16.06 3.64 -19.32
N GLY A 390 15.46 4.43 -18.42
CA GLY A 390 14.56 5.54 -18.76
C GLY A 390 13.12 5.08 -19.03
N LYS A 391 12.80 3.80 -18.80
CA LYS A 391 11.43 3.31 -18.96
C LYS A 391 10.59 3.75 -17.76
N LYS A 392 9.51 4.45 -18.06
CA LYS A 392 8.51 4.94 -17.09
C LYS A 392 7.88 3.79 -16.29
N LEU A 393 7.88 3.93 -14.95
CA LEU A 393 7.35 2.97 -13.97
C LEU A 393 6.04 3.42 -13.31
N ALA A 394 5.80 4.73 -13.25
CA ALA A 394 4.54 5.36 -12.84
C ALA A 394 4.30 6.60 -13.71
N ASP A 395 3.09 7.14 -13.67
CA ASP A 395 2.79 8.41 -14.32
C ASP A 395 3.62 9.57 -13.76
N ASP A 396 3.88 10.57 -14.61
CA ASP A 396 4.71 11.71 -14.23
C ASP A 396 3.86 12.61 -13.33
N VAL A 397 4.49 13.19 -12.32
CA VAL A 397 3.82 14.12 -11.41
C VAL A 397 4.30 15.52 -11.72
N THR A 398 3.39 16.40 -12.12
CA THR A 398 3.71 17.81 -12.35
C THR A 398 3.45 18.59 -11.07
N LEU A 399 4.51 19.16 -10.51
CA LEU A 399 4.44 20.12 -9.42
C LEU A 399 4.36 21.52 -10.03
N THR A 400 3.43 22.35 -9.54
CA THR A 400 3.29 23.75 -9.96
C THR A 400 3.38 24.65 -8.73
N GLY A 401 3.89 25.86 -8.93
CA GLY A 401 4.06 26.84 -7.86
C GLY A 401 4.50 28.19 -8.39
N LYS A 402 4.41 29.22 -7.55
CA LYS A 402 4.85 30.58 -7.89
C LYS A 402 6.36 30.65 -8.09
N LEU A 403 6.83 31.57 -8.92
CA LEU A 403 8.27 31.79 -9.14
C LEU A 403 8.98 32.06 -7.81
N GLY A 404 9.98 31.23 -7.47
CA GLY A 404 10.74 31.27 -6.23
C GLY A 404 10.23 30.40 -5.08
N ALA A 405 9.02 29.83 -5.17
CA ALA A 405 8.45 28.98 -4.11
C ALA A 405 9.17 27.62 -4.02
N SER A 406 9.30 27.04 -2.82
CA SER A 406 9.96 25.74 -2.65
C SER A 406 9.12 24.56 -3.12
N TYR A 407 9.75 23.49 -3.60
CA TYR A 407 9.12 22.20 -3.91
C TYR A 407 9.91 21.03 -3.31
N GLN A 408 9.22 19.91 -3.11
CA GLN A 408 9.81 18.61 -2.78
C GLN A 408 9.16 17.51 -3.64
N ALA A 409 9.98 16.70 -4.30
CA ALA A 409 9.53 15.55 -5.08
C ALA A 409 9.52 14.28 -4.22
N GLU A 410 8.44 13.49 -4.30
CA GLU A 410 8.24 12.25 -3.53
C GLU A 410 8.88 11.04 -4.22
N GLU A 411 9.57 10.18 -3.45
CA GLU A 411 10.08 8.89 -3.95
C GLU A 411 8.99 7.80 -3.80
N LEU A 412 8.76 6.99 -4.84
CA LEU A 412 7.76 5.90 -4.83
C LEU A 412 8.40 4.51 -4.69
N GLY A 413 7.72 3.59 -4.01
CA GLY A 413 8.09 2.18 -3.97
C GLY A 413 7.58 1.39 -5.19
N PHE A 414 8.41 0.53 -5.78
CA PHE A 414 8.02 -0.31 -6.92
C PHE A 414 8.39 -1.78 -6.68
N SER A 415 7.44 -2.71 -6.81
CA SER A 415 7.69 -4.14 -6.61
C SER A 415 8.75 -4.67 -7.59
N GLY A 416 9.78 -5.34 -7.04
CA GLY A 416 10.91 -5.83 -7.82
C GLY A 416 11.90 -4.74 -8.23
N TYR A 417 11.84 -3.55 -7.62
CA TYR A 417 12.73 -2.40 -7.81
C TYR A 417 13.04 -1.72 -6.47
N LYS A 418 14.18 -1.04 -6.43
CA LYS A 418 14.61 -0.16 -5.33
C LYS A 418 15.17 1.12 -5.92
N LEU A 419 15.04 2.24 -5.21
CA LEU A 419 15.63 3.49 -5.67
C LEU A 419 17.16 3.33 -5.80
N ALA A 420 17.69 3.77 -6.94
CA ALA A 420 19.09 3.63 -7.29
C ALA A 420 19.84 4.97 -7.34
N SER A 421 19.17 6.04 -7.79
CA SER A 421 19.66 7.42 -7.80
C SER A 421 18.53 8.39 -8.12
N THR A 422 18.78 9.68 -7.87
CA THR A 422 17.86 10.77 -8.23
C THR A 422 18.64 11.79 -9.05
N ASP A 423 18.11 12.14 -10.22
CA ASP A 423 18.61 13.22 -11.07
C ASP A 423 17.75 14.47 -10.84
N GLY A 424 18.38 15.65 -10.87
CA GLY A 424 17.74 16.90 -10.44
C GLY A 424 17.75 17.07 -8.92
N GLN A 425 17.06 18.11 -8.44
CA GLN A 425 17.00 18.42 -7.02
C GLN A 425 15.66 17.93 -6.46
N ALA A 426 15.66 16.87 -5.66
CA ALA A 426 14.43 16.37 -5.02
C ALA A 426 13.80 17.41 -4.07
N LYS A 427 14.54 18.46 -3.71
CA LYS A 427 14.06 19.65 -3.00
C LYS A 427 14.68 20.88 -3.64
N GLY A 428 13.90 21.89 -3.97
CA GLY A 428 14.40 23.11 -4.61
C GLY A 428 13.37 24.22 -4.59
N THR A 429 13.53 25.22 -5.45
CA THR A 429 12.52 26.27 -5.68
C THR A 429 12.11 26.30 -7.15
N PHE A 430 10.84 26.61 -7.43
CA PHE A 430 10.32 26.85 -8.76
C PHE A 430 11.03 28.05 -9.38
N THR A 431 11.55 27.89 -10.59
CA THR A 431 12.25 28.96 -11.31
C THR A 431 11.42 29.43 -12.50
N ASN A 432 11.95 30.40 -13.24
CA ASN A 432 11.37 30.86 -14.50
C ASN A 432 11.63 29.85 -15.65
N ASN A 433 12.42 28.81 -15.39
CA ASN A 433 12.65 27.69 -16.29
C ASN A 433 11.99 26.43 -15.73
N SER A 434 11.45 25.59 -16.60
CA SER A 434 10.91 24.30 -16.19
C SER A 434 12.03 23.43 -15.64
N GLN A 435 11.72 22.70 -14.58
CA GLN A 435 12.67 21.85 -13.87
C GLN A 435 12.20 20.41 -13.93
N SER A 436 13.11 19.47 -13.68
CA SER A 436 12.78 18.05 -13.66
C SER A 436 13.50 17.35 -12.52
N VAL A 437 12.78 16.45 -11.84
CA VAL A 437 13.34 15.50 -10.89
C VAL A 437 13.07 14.12 -11.42
N THR A 438 14.09 13.28 -11.55
CA THR A 438 13.91 11.91 -12.04
C THR A 438 14.43 10.94 -10.99
N PHE A 439 13.52 10.17 -10.40
CA PHE A 439 13.88 9.03 -9.56
C PHE A 439 14.19 7.82 -10.46
N HIS A 440 15.43 7.36 -10.40
CA HIS A 440 15.90 6.19 -11.13
C HIS A 440 15.87 4.96 -10.25
N TYR A 441 15.06 3.98 -10.64
CA TYR A 441 14.90 2.72 -9.92
C TYR A 441 15.70 1.60 -10.56
N ALA A 442 16.37 0.81 -9.73
CA ALA A 442 17.02 -0.42 -10.15
C ALA A 442 16.26 -1.64 -9.68
N PRO A 443 16.05 -2.65 -10.54
CA PRO A 443 15.41 -3.87 -10.11
C PRO A 443 16.06 -4.44 -8.85
N ASP A 444 15.19 -4.77 -7.91
CA ASP A 444 15.53 -5.39 -6.67
C ASP A 444 15.67 -6.89 -6.90
N LEU A 445 16.87 -7.24 -7.36
CA LEU A 445 17.21 -8.59 -7.77
C LEU A 445 17.39 -9.54 -6.57
N VAL A 446 17.02 -9.14 -5.33
CA VAL A 446 17.17 -9.92 -4.10
C VAL A 446 16.30 -11.19 -4.12
N SER A 447 15.22 -11.22 -4.91
CA SER A 447 14.37 -12.42 -5.13
C SER A 447 14.99 -13.49 -6.08
N GLY A 448 16.32 -13.58 -6.10
CA GLY A 448 17.08 -14.44 -7.02
C GLY A 448 18.05 -15.39 -6.30
N GLY A 449 17.82 -15.63 -5.01
CA GLY A 449 18.40 -16.75 -4.27
C GLY A 449 17.77 -18.07 -4.70
N ASP A 450 18.37 -19.19 -4.32
CA ASP A 450 17.95 -20.55 -4.72
C ASP A 450 16.52 -20.94 -4.26
N ALA A 451 15.82 -20.06 -3.53
CA ALA A 451 14.47 -20.26 -2.99
C ALA A 451 13.33 -19.58 -3.80
N ASP A 452 13.59 -18.60 -4.66
CA ASP A 452 12.51 -17.87 -5.37
C ASP A 452 12.31 -18.40 -6.80
N THR A 453 11.13 -18.95 -7.08
CA THR A 453 10.85 -19.70 -8.31
C THR A 453 10.51 -18.84 -9.54
N ILE A 454 10.38 -17.51 -9.40
CA ILE A 454 9.98 -16.60 -10.48
C ILE A 454 10.78 -15.28 -10.44
N ALA A 455 11.55 -15.02 -11.50
CA ALA A 455 12.30 -13.77 -11.72
C ALA A 455 11.40 -12.52 -11.88
N PRO A 456 11.74 -11.34 -11.32
CA PRO A 456 10.95 -10.10 -11.39
C PRO A 456 10.65 -9.58 -12.81
N LEU A 457 9.65 -8.70 -12.92
CA LEU A 457 9.35 -8.02 -14.18
C LEU A 457 10.54 -7.18 -14.62
N THR A 458 10.84 -7.16 -15.91
CA THR A 458 12.01 -6.54 -16.57
C THR A 458 13.37 -7.18 -16.29
N SER A 459 13.46 -8.18 -15.40
CA SER A 459 14.72 -8.89 -15.16
C SER A 459 15.21 -9.71 -16.37
N VAL A 460 16.50 -10.05 -16.38
CA VAL A 460 17.06 -10.96 -17.41
C VAL A 460 17.20 -12.38 -16.86
N VAL A 461 16.63 -13.34 -17.57
CA VAL A 461 16.74 -14.78 -17.29
C VAL A 461 17.49 -15.50 -18.41
N TYR A 462 18.05 -16.68 -18.13
CA TYR A 462 18.69 -17.51 -19.15
C TYR A 462 18.27 -18.97 -19.07
N ALA A 463 18.31 -19.66 -20.21
CA ALA A 463 17.92 -21.06 -20.26
C ALA A 463 19.02 -21.99 -19.78
N THR A 464 18.70 -22.87 -18.82
CA THR A 464 19.58 -23.92 -18.31
C THR A 464 19.43 -25.23 -19.09
N LYS A 465 18.30 -25.41 -19.78
CA LYS A 465 17.94 -26.56 -20.63
C LYS A 465 17.51 -26.11 -22.04
N LYS A 466 17.26 -27.06 -22.93
CA LYS A 466 16.61 -26.81 -24.22
C LYS A 466 15.23 -26.18 -23.96
N ILE A 467 14.93 -25.06 -24.62
CA ILE A 467 13.67 -24.33 -24.47
C ILE A 467 13.22 -23.79 -25.83
N SER A 468 11.94 -23.48 -25.97
CA SER A 468 11.38 -22.84 -27.15
C SER A 468 10.67 -21.54 -26.79
N LEU A 469 10.71 -20.57 -27.73
CA LEU A 469 9.93 -19.35 -27.69
C LEU A 469 8.62 -19.55 -28.46
N TYR A 470 7.51 -19.15 -27.86
CA TYR A 470 6.17 -19.34 -28.43
C TYR A 470 5.49 -18.00 -28.74
N SER A 471 4.67 -17.94 -29.77
CA SER A 471 3.80 -16.80 -30.09
C SER A 471 2.61 -16.67 -29.14
N SER A 472 2.23 -17.76 -28.47
CA SER A 472 1.10 -17.82 -27.55
C SER A 472 1.52 -18.33 -26.17
N LYS A 473 0.81 -17.87 -25.13
CA LYS A 473 0.90 -18.42 -23.76
C LYS A 473 0.53 -19.91 -23.69
N ASN A 474 -0.21 -20.40 -24.68
CA ASN A 474 -0.57 -21.80 -24.85
C ASN A 474 0.43 -22.48 -25.77
N PHE A 475 1.35 -23.24 -25.19
CA PHE A 475 2.47 -23.83 -25.94
C PHE A 475 1.98 -24.97 -26.83
N SER A 476 2.30 -24.88 -28.12
CA SER A 476 2.01 -25.92 -29.11
C SER A 476 3.09 -25.92 -30.20
N LYS A 477 3.16 -26.98 -31.01
CA LYS A 477 4.08 -27.04 -32.15
C LYS A 477 3.82 -25.89 -33.14
N LYS A 478 2.55 -25.54 -33.38
CA LYS A 478 2.12 -24.45 -34.27
C LYS A 478 2.49 -23.07 -33.74
N ALA A 479 2.41 -22.87 -32.42
CA ALA A 479 2.77 -21.61 -31.78
C ALA A 479 4.28 -21.44 -31.57
N ARG A 480 5.11 -22.43 -31.90
CA ARG A 480 6.55 -22.41 -31.64
C ARG A 480 7.27 -21.57 -32.69
N LYS A 481 7.90 -20.48 -32.26
CA LYS A 481 8.65 -19.57 -33.12
C LYS A 481 10.10 -20.00 -33.31
N VAL A 482 10.78 -20.33 -32.21
CA VAL A 482 12.22 -20.62 -32.18
C VAL A 482 12.49 -21.68 -31.13
N THR A 483 13.47 -22.55 -31.37
CA THR A 483 13.99 -23.48 -30.36
C THR A 483 15.46 -23.20 -30.09
N TYR A 484 15.81 -23.10 -28.81
CA TYR A 484 17.17 -22.88 -28.35
C TYR A 484 17.71 -24.19 -27.77
N SER A 485 18.82 -24.66 -28.32
CA SER A 485 19.53 -25.84 -27.82
C SER A 485 20.13 -25.59 -26.43
N LYS A 486 20.37 -26.67 -25.68
CA LYS A 486 21.10 -26.60 -24.41
C LYS A 486 22.52 -26.10 -24.67
N GLN A 487 22.99 -25.16 -23.86
CA GLN A 487 24.31 -24.54 -24.02
C GLN A 487 25.14 -24.63 -22.73
N LYS A 488 26.47 -24.60 -22.88
CA LYS A 488 27.40 -24.38 -21.76
C LYS A 488 27.08 -23.03 -21.10
N ARG A 489 27.33 -22.87 -19.79
CA ARG A 489 26.93 -21.69 -19.00
C ARG A 489 27.26 -20.35 -19.68
N THR A 490 28.45 -20.20 -20.25
CA THR A 490 28.91 -18.98 -20.94
C THR A 490 28.11 -18.66 -22.22
N ASN A 491 27.44 -19.65 -22.81
CA ASN A 491 26.76 -19.56 -24.10
C ASN A 491 25.23 -19.68 -23.97
N ARG A 492 24.69 -19.72 -22.74
CA ARG A 492 23.23 -19.89 -22.52
C ARG A 492 22.42 -18.72 -23.10
N PRO A 493 21.29 -19.00 -23.78
CA PRO A 493 20.45 -17.97 -24.36
C PRO A 493 19.77 -17.15 -23.25
N MET A 494 19.70 -15.84 -23.43
CA MET A 494 19.14 -14.88 -22.47
C MET A 494 17.83 -14.26 -22.98
N PHE A 495 16.97 -13.90 -22.04
CA PHE A 495 15.65 -13.31 -22.29
C PHE A 495 15.37 -12.22 -21.24
N VAL A 496 14.87 -11.07 -21.67
CA VAL A 496 14.30 -10.05 -20.78
C VAL A 496 12.84 -10.42 -20.51
N VAL A 497 12.43 -10.45 -19.24
CA VAL A 497 11.04 -10.68 -18.82
C VAL A 497 10.24 -9.40 -19.00
N THR A 498 9.27 -9.39 -19.92
CA THR A 498 8.46 -8.21 -20.26
C THR A 498 7.03 -8.29 -19.73
N GLY A 499 6.67 -9.38 -19.06
CA GLY A 499 5.34 -9.60 -18.47
C GLY A 499 5.13 -11.04 -18.05
N TYR A 500 3.94 -11.32 -17.54
CA TYR A 500 3.50 -12.67 -17.16
C TYR A 500 2.20 -13.02 -17.87
N ALA A 501 1.97 -14.31 -18.06
CA ALA A 501 0.70 -14.83 -18.55
C ALA A 501 0.41 -16.20 -17.94
N LYS A 502 -0.87 -16.55 -17.83
CA LYS A 502 -1.31 -17.92 -17.53
C LYS A 502 -1.81 -18.59 -18.81
N SER A 503 -1.35 -19.81 -19.10
CA SER A 503 -1.90 -20.62 -20.19
C SER A 503 -3.37 -20.99 -19.89
N LYS A 504 -4.09 -21.54 -20.88
CA LYS A 504 -5.44 -22.12 -20.69
C LYS A 504 -5.46 -23.16 -19.57
N GLN A 505 -4.38 -23.91 -19.40
CA GLN A 505 -4.20 -24.89 -18.32
C GLN A 505 -3.55 -24.29 -17.05
N GLY A 506 -3.69 -22.98 -16.82
CA GLY A 506 -3.23 -22.32 -15.58
C GLY A 506 -1.72 -22.09 -15.42
N TYR A 507 -0.87 -22.76 -16.19
CA TYR A 507 0.58 -22.61 -16.03
C TYR A 507 1.08 -21.17 -16.27
N LYS A 508 1.86 -20.65 -15.32
CA LYS A 508 2.58 -19.37 -15.48
C LYS A 508 3.58 -19.44 -16.64
N ARG A 509 3.68 -18.33 -17.38
CA ARG A 509 4.55 -18.11 -18.53
C ARG A 509 5.18 -16.73 -18.40
N TYR A 510 6.47 -16.64 -18.70
CA TYR A 510 7.07 -15.33 -18.95
C TYR A 510 6.64 -14.88 -20.34
N LYS A 511 6.21 -13.63 -20.45
CA LYS A 511 6.29 -12.86 -21.70
C LYS A 511 7.72 -12.31 -21.76
N VAL A 512 8.42 -12.47 -22.88
CA VAL A 512 9.84 -12.15 -22.98
C VAL A 512 10.24 -11.50 -24.30
N LYS A 513 11.41 -10.87 -24.31
CA LYS A 513 12.19 -10.48 -25.49
C LYS A 513 13.55 -11.20 -25.48
N ASP A 514 13.91 -11.86 -26.58
CA ASP A 514 15.26 -12.43 -26.78
C ASP A 514 16.29 -11.29 -26.86
N VAL A 515 17.42 -11.44 -26.15
CA VAL A 515 18.53 -10.47 -26.10
C VAL A 515 19.90 -11.11 -26.40
N ASN A 516 19.91 -12.09 -27.31
CA ASN A 516 21.11 -12.75 -27.80
C ASN A 516 21.62 -12.03 -29.06
N HIS A 517 22.21 -10.85 -28.91
CA HIS A 517 22.57 -9.91 -29.99
C HIS A 517 23.44 -10.46 -31.14
N GLU A 518 24.15 -11.56 -30.93
CA GLU A 518 24.96 -12.22 -31.97
C GLU A 518 24.16 -13.30 -32.74
N SER A 519 22.87 -13.48 -32.43
CA SER A 519 21.99 -14.51 -33.00
C SER A 519 20.92 -13.90 -33.91
N LYS A 520 20.47 -14.65 -34.93
CA LYS A 520 19.30 -14.33 -35.78
C LYS A 520 17.96 -14.28 -35.00
N THR A 521 17.99 -14.57 -33.72
CA THR A 521 16.81 -14.59 -32.84
C THR A 521 16.70 -13.33 -31.99
N ASP A 522 17.71 -12.45 -32.02
CA ASP A 522 17.71 -11.21 -31.25
C ASP A 522 16.44 -10.39 -31.48
N GLY A 523 15.91 -9.82 -30.40
CA GLY A 523 14.70 -9.01 -30.42
C GLY A 523 13.39 -9.77 -30.55
N LYS A 524 13.38 -11.09 -30.83
CA LYS A 524 12.14 -11.85 -30.94
C LYS A 524 11.39 -11.87 -29.62
N THR A 525 10.12 -11.47 -29.67
CA THR A 525 9.21 -11.52 -28.52
C THR A 525 8.35 -12.78 -28.51
N GLY A 526 7.88 -13.17 -27.34
CA GLY A 526 6.98 -14.31 -27.19
C GLY A 526 6.89 -14.78 -25.74
N TYR A 527 6.56 -16.05 -25.56
CA TYR A 527 6.37 -16.68 -24.27
C TYR A 527 7.36 -17.82 -24.06
N ILE A 528 7.90 -17.95 -22.84
CA ILE A 528 8.74 -19.07 -22.38
C ILE A 528 8.25 -19.58 -21.01
N THR A 529 8.69 -20.77 -20.62
CA THR A 529 8.31 -21.36 -19.33
C THR A 529 8.91 -20.57 -18.16
N THR A 530 8.19 -20.48 -17.04
CA THR A 530 8.72 -19.95 -15.77
C THR A 530 9.38 -21.03 -14.92
N LYS A 531 9.34 -22.30 -15.33
CA LYS A 531 9.89 -23.41 -14.54
C LYS A 531 11.39 -23.19 -14.29
N HIS A 532 11.77 -23.06 -13.02
CA HIS A 532 13.14 -22.81 -12.57
C HIS A 532 14.16 -23.82 -13.14
N ALA A 533 13.74 -25.09 -13.29
CA ALA A 533 14.57 -26.13 -13.91
C ALA A 533 14.98 -25.86 -15.37
N TYR A 534 14.33 -24.92 -16.06
CA TYR A 534 14.61 -24.54 -17.44
C TYR A 534 15.16 -23.13 -17.57
N VAL A 535 14.81 -22.22 -16.66
CA VAL A 535 15.07 -20.79 -16.77
C VAL A 535 15.38 -20.23 -15.39
N VAL A 536 16.47 -19.48 -15.25
CA VAL A 536 16.89 -18.87 -13.98
C VAL A 536 17.39 -17.43 -14.19
N PRO A 537 17.37 -16.55 -13.17
CA PRO A 537 17.92 -15.20 -13.27
C PRO A 537 19.40 -15.17 -13.68
N VAL A 538 19.77 -14.30 -14.63
CA VAL A 538 21.14 -14.12 -15.15
C VAL A 538 22.07 -13.52 -14.13
N TYR A 539 21.59 -12.63 -13.28
CA TYR A 539 22.42 -11.85 -12.37
C TYR A 539 22.36 -12.42 -10.96
N TYR A 540 23.46 -12.33 -10.21
CA TYR A 540 23.44 -12.67 -8.79
C TYR A 540 22.66 -11.63 -7.99
N ALA A 541 21.88 -12.11 -7.02
CA ALA A 541 21.00 -11.35 -6.14
C ALA A 541 21.70 -10.88 -4.87
N VAL A 542 22.43 -11.82 -4.26
CA VAL A 542 23.06 -11.68 -2.96
C VAL A 542 24.56 -11.52 -3.09
N LYS A 543 25.16 -10.90 -2.08
CA LYS A 543 26.62 -10.73 -2.00
C LYS A 543 27.28 -12.07 -1.73
N HIS A 544 28.29 -12.40 -2.53
CA HIS A 544 29.21 -13.52 -2.28
C HIS A 544 30.60 -12.95 -2.00
N ASN A 545 31.36 -13.58 -1.11
CA ASN A 545 32.67 -13.07 -0.69
C ASN A 545 33.73 -13.18 -1.80
N LYS A 546 33.60 -14.17 -2.69
CA LYS A 546 34.54 -14.44 -3.78
C LYS A 546 33.82 -14.71 -5.11
N LEU A 547 34.46 -14.32 -6.21
CA LEU A 547 33.99 -14.58 -7.57
C LEU A 547 35.11 -15.14 -8.42
N LYS A 548 34.88 -16.25 -9.12
CA LYS A 548 35.77 -16.76 -10.15
C LYS A 548 35.35 -16.23 -11.52
N VAL A 549 36.29 -15.67 -12.29
CA VAL A 549 36.03 -15.27 -13.68
C VAL A 549 35.91 -16.52 -14.55
N ILE A 550 34.78 -16.68 -15.25
CA ILE A 550 34.53 -17.85 -16.11
C ILE A 550 34.42 -17.50 -17.59
N ASN A 551 34.24 -16.22 -17.94
CA ASN A 551 34.22 -15.76 -19.32
C ASN A 551 35.53 -16.11 -20.03
N PRO A 552 35.53 -16.83 -21.17
CA PRO A 552 36.74 -17.09 -21.96
C PRO A 552 37.53 -15.83 -22.32
N LYS A 553 36.83 -14.72 -22.61
CA LYS A 553 37.44 -13.42 -22.92
C LYS A 553 37.87 -12.62 -21.68
N GLY A 554 37.77 -13.19 -20.48
CA GLY A 554 37.99 -12.47 -19.21
C GLY A 554 36.88 -11.46 -18.88
N VAL A 555 37.06 -10.70 -17.80
CA VAL A 555 36.16 -9.59 -17.41
C VAL A 555 36.97 -8.36 -17.04
N ASN A 556 36.49 -7.19 -17.43
CA ASN A 556 37.10 -5.93 -17.01
C ASN A 556 36.46 -5.45 -15.71
N SER A 557 37.25 -4.76 -14.89
CA SER A 557 36.74 -3.88 -13.83
C SER A 557 36.72 -2.43 -14.27
N TYR A 558 35.84 -1.67 -13.64
CA TYR A 558 35.51 -0.31 -14.02
C TYR A 558 35.49 0.59 -12.80
N LYS A 559 35.73 1.89 -13.01
CA LYS A 559 35.61 2.89 -11.95
C LYS A 559 34.16 3.04 -11.47
N ASN A 560 33.18 2.90 -12.37
CA ASN A 560 31.75 3.12 -12.08
C ASN A 560 30.90 1.85 -12.28
N LYS A 561 29.67 1.86 -11.71
CA LYS A 561 28.70 0.75 -11.78
C LYS A 561 28.13 0.50 -13.19
N ALA A 562 28.25 1.46 -14.11
CA ALA A 562 27.71 1.35 -15.46
C ALA A 562 28.47 0.35 -16.36
N LEU A 563 29.75 0.10 -16.09
CA LEU A 563 30.65 -0.75 -16.88
C LEU A 563 30.83 -0.32 -18.35
N LYS A 564 30.52 0.94 -18.69
CA LYS A 564 30.63 1.47 -20.06
C LYS A 564 31.96 2.18 -20.32
N THR A 565 32.46 2.97 -19.38
CA THR A 565 33.66 3.82 -19.54
C THR A 565 34.69 3.55 -18.43
N HIS A 566 35.96 3.95 -18.64
CA HIS A 566 37.04 3.86 -17.65
C HIS A 566 37.35 2.43 -17.16
N LYS A 567 37.73 1.55 -18.09
CA LYS A 567 38.30 0.23 -17.75
C LYS A 567 39.55 0.44 -16.90
N VAL A 568 39.63 -0.27 -15.78
CA VAL A 568 40.74 -0.13 -14.82
C VAL A 568 41.69 -1.31 -14.92
N LYS A 569 41.15 -2.52 -14.81
CA LYS A 569 41.95 -3.75 -14.82
C LYS A 569 41.20 -4.87 -15.50
N HIS A 570 41.91 -5.60 -16.35
CA HIS A 570 41.41 -6.82 -16.96
C HIS A 570 41.72 -8.03 -16.07
N TYR A 571 40.72 -8.89 -15.88
CA TYR A 571 40.87 -10.16 -15.18
C TYR A 571 40.67 -11.33 -16.15
N LYS A 572 41.70 -12.17 -16.25
CA LYS A 572 41.70 -13.37 -17.11
C LYS A 572 40.78 -14.44 -16.51
N LYS A 573 40.29 -15.34 -17.37
CA LYS A 573 39.54 -16.53 -16.95
C LYS A 573 40.30 -17.29 -15.86
N GLY A 574 39.59 -17.74 -14.83
CA GLY A 574 40.13 -18.49 -13.72
C GLY A 574 40.52 -17.66 -12.50
N GLN A 575 40.74 -16.35 -12.66
CA GLN A 575 41.10 -15.47 -11.53
C GLN A 575 39.95 -15.35 -10.53
N THR A 576 40.30 -15.26 -9.24
CA THR A 576 39.35 -15.08 -8.14
C THR A 576 39.40 -13.64 -7.62
N LEU A 577 38.24 -13.02 -7.49
CA LEU A 577 38.06 -11.63 -7.09
C LEU A 577 37.40 -11.57 -5.70
N LYS A 578 37.89 -10.69 -4.83
CA LYS A 578 37.29 -10.43 -3.52
C LYS A 578 36.24 -9.33 -3.63
N VAL A 579 35.07 -9.58 -3.06
CA VAL A 579 33.89 -8.70 -3.18
C VAL A 579 33.62 -7.99 -1.86
N LYS A 580 33.37 -6.68 -1.96
CA LYS A 580 32.90 -5.84 -0.85
C LYS A 580 31.38 -5.88 -0.74
N LYS A 581 30.68 -5.52 -1.81
CA LYS A 581 29.20 -5.48 -1.85
C LYS A 581 28.66 -5.79 -3.24
N ILE A 582 27.36 -6.04 -3.33
CA ILE A 582 26.62 -6.10 -4.59
C ILE A 582 25.73 -4.85 -4.71
N VAL A 583 25.59 -4.32 -5.93
CA VAL A 583 24.76 -3.13 -6.22
C VAL A 583 23.91 -3.39 -7.47
N SER A 584 22.72 -2.80 -7.54
CA SER A 584 21.86 -2.86 -8.73
C SER A 584 22.19 -1.73 -9.71
N TYR A 585 21.97 -1.97 -11.01
CA TYR A 585 22.15 -1.01 -12.10
C TYR A 585 21.32 -1.44 -13.30
N HIS A 586 20.23 -0.74 -13.61
CA HIS A 586 19.22 -1.18 -14.60
C HIS A 586 18.79 -2.61 -14.30
N LEU A 587 18.43 -3.38 -15.32
CA LEU A 587 17.99 -4.78 -15.29
C LEU A 587 19.04 -5.78 -14.76
N THR A 588 20.11 -5.31 -14.09
CA THR A 588 21.33 -6.06 -13.84
C THR A 588 21.96 -5.71 -12.48
N THR A 589 22.77 -6.61 -11.91
CA THR A 589 23.61 -6.31 -10.74
C THR A 589 25.10 -6.22 -11.08
N ARG A 590 25.86 -5.59 -10.18
CA ARG A 590 27.32 -5.42 -10.22
C ARG A 590 27.90 -5.79 -8.87
N TYR A 591 29.08 -6.38 -8.89
CA TYR A 591 29.88 -6.51 -7.68
C TYR A 591 30.84 -5.36 -7.56
N GLN A 592 30.84 -4.69 -6.41
CA GLN A 592 31.95 -3.84 -6.01
C GLN A 592 33.02 -4.72 -5.35
N LEU A 593 34.22 -4.71 -5.91
CA LEU A 593 35.40 -5.39 -5.38
C LEU A 593 35.94 -4.65 -4.14
N THR A 594 36.78 -5.30 -3.34
CA THR A 594 37.40 -4.68 -2.14
C THR A 594 38.23 -3.44 -2.45
N ASN A 595 38.76 -3.31 -3.66
CA ASN A 595 39.46 -2.12 -4.15
C ASN A 595 38.52 -1.01 -4.68
N GLY A 596 37.21 -1.11 -4.44
CA GLY A 596 36.21 -0.14 -4.82
C GLY A 596 35.77 -0.17 -6.29
N LYS A 597 36.41 -0.98 -7.15
CA LYS A 597 36.07 -1.09 -8.58
C LYS A 597 34.90 -2.05 -8.81
N TYR A 598 34.20 -1.88 -9.93
CA TYR A 598 33.00 -2.65 -10.26
C TYR A 598 33.28 -3.69 -11.34
N VAL A 599 32.69 -4.89 -11.18
CA VAL A 599 32.64 -5.95 -12.20
C VAL A 599 31.20 -6.44 -12.37
N THR A 600 30.92 -7.08 -13.51
CA THR A 600 29.61 -7.69 -13.78
C THR A 600 29.26 -8.78 -12.76
N ALA A 601 28.00 -8.86 -12.36
CA ALA A 601 27.45 -9.98 -11.59
C ALA A 601 26.70 -11.01 -12.47
N ASN A 602 26.91 -10.97 -13.78
CA ASN A 602 26.31 -11.89 -14.73
C ASN A 602 26.86 -13.32 -14.53
N LYS A 603 26.00 -14.28 -14.19
CA LYS A 603 26.31 -15.70 -13.95
C LYS A 603 26.92 -16.42 -15.16
N LYS A 604 26.84 -15.85 -16.37
CA LYS A 604 27.54 -16.36 -17.57
C LYS A 604 29.01 -15.95 -17.61
N LEU A 605 29.39 -14.87 -16.92
CA LEU A 605 30.72 -14.25 -17.00
C LEU A 605 31.55 -14.47 -15.74
N VAL A 606 30.88 -14.55 -14.59
CA VAL A 606 31.48 -14.83 -13.29
C VAL A 606 30.72 -15.94 -12.56
N LEU A 607 31.42 -16.64 -11.67
CA LEU A 607 30.88 -17.72 -10.83
C LEU A 607 31.16 -17.39 -9.37
N ALA A 608 30.11 -17.30 -8.56
CA ALA A 608 30.24 -17.17 -7.11
C ALA A 608 30.98 -18.37 -6.51
N LYS A 609 31.80 -18.10 -5.50
CA LYS A 609 32.66 -19.06 -4.81
C LYS A 609 32.53 -18.95 -3.31
#